data_AF-A0A318D1Q4-F1
#
_entry.id   AF-A0A318D1Q4-F1
#
_cell.length_a   1.000
_cell.length_b   1.000
_cell.length_c   1.000
_cell.angle_alpha   90.00
_cell.angle_beta   90.00
_cell.angle_gamma   90.00
#
_symmetry.space_group_name_H-M   'P 1'
#
loop_
_entity.id
_entity.type
_entity.pdbx_description
1 polymer ?
#
loop_
_entity_poly.entity_id
_entity_poly.type
_entity_poly.pdbx_seq_one_letter_code
_entity_poly.pdbx_strand_id
1 'polypeptide(L)'
;MKKYAVLPLFILLLSGCVSKLSNFTNDQKLTPESNMGVVVIAYDSDTAIHSLVFSGPSTFELEHNLYDNKHNYVVTSFPAGTYDITKAKIYSKYYYINLGSDEDANWKINIKPNKVNYIGHFNIDKVGSGYKVQIKNSTTLALEFLQENYQDLITRYGLVYSKDGPDDEFLTYLDSLKGEE
;
A
#
# COMPACT_ATOMS: atom_id res chain seq x y z
N MET A 1 14.95 60.63 -11.66
CA MET A 1 15.49 59.27 -11.41
C MET A 1 14.62 58.60 -10.37
N LYS A 2 14.03 57.44 -10.70
CA LYS A 2 13.67 56.33 -9.78
C LYS A 2 13.07 55.22 -10.64
N LYS A 3 13.90 54.23 -10.99
CA LYS A 3 13.49 53.00 -11.66
C LYS A 3 13.02 52.04 -10.57
N TYR A 4 11.74 51.71 -10.53
CA TYR A 4 11.24 50.65 -9.66
C TYR A 4 11.56 49.32 -10.34
N ALA A 5 12.54 48.59 -9.79
CA ALA A 5 12.82 47.21 -10.17
C ALA A 5 11.72 46.33 -9.58
N VAL A 6 10.77 45.89 -10.40
CA VAL A 6 9.76 44.90 -10.03
C VAL A 6 10.44 43.53 -10.05
N LEU A 7 10.75 42.99 -8.88
CA LEU A 7 11.29 41.65 -8.69
C LEU A 7 10.14 40.63 -8.89
N PRO A 8 10.22 39.70 -9.86
CA PRO A 8 9.19 38.69 -10.00
C PRO A 8 9.37 37.63 -8.91
N LEU A 9 8.40 37.58 -8.00
CA LEU A 9 8.25 36.57 -6.97
C LEU A 9 7.96 35.22 -7.65
N PHE A 10 9.00 34.41 -7.83
CA PHE A 10 8.91 33.03 -8.30
C PHE A 10 8.28 32.19 -7.18
N ILE A 11 6.94 32.18 -7.13
CA ILE A 11 6.17 31.28 -6.27
C ILE A 11 6.37 29.87 -6.85
N LEU A 12 7.29 29.12 -6.24
CA LEU A 12 7.42 27.68 -6.44
C LEU A 12 6.12 27.02 -5.97
N LEU A 13 5.19 26.84 -6.90
CA LEU A 13 4.05 25.95 -6.76
C LEU A 13 4.61 24.53 -6.62
N LEU A 14 4.88 24.12 -5.38
CA LEU A 14 5.08 22.72 -5.02
C LEU A 14 3.74 22.00 -5.16
N SER A 15 3.34 21.79 -6.41
CA SER A 15 2.23 20.92 -6.78
C SER A 15 2.64 19.51 -6.43
N GLY A 16 2.30 19.05 -5.22
CA GLY A 16 2.35 17.64 -4.87
C GLY A 16 1.39 16.88 -5.78
N CYS A 17 1.90 16.39 -6.90
CA CYS A 17 1.12 15.59 -7.83
C CYS A 17 0.82 14.25 -7.16
N VAL A 18 -0.47 13.95 -6.96
CA VAL A 18 -0.90 12.62 -6.53
C VAL A 18 -0.97 11.74 -7.76
N SER A 19 -0.13 10.72 -7.83
CA SER A 19 -0.14 9.75 -8.92
C SER A 19 -1.14 8.63 -8.60
N LYS A 20 -1.97 8.26 -9.58
CA LYS A 20 -2.84 7.08 -9.47
C LYS A 20 -2.06 5.84 -9.82
N LEU A 21 -2.26 4.78 -9.04
CA LEU A 21 -1.71 3.47 -9.35
C LEU A 21 -2.77 2.62 -10.05
N SER A 22 -2.35 1.93 -11.11
CA SER A 22 -3.19 0.95 -11.80
C SER A 22 -3.13 -0.40 -11.09
N ASN A 23 -4.28 -1.02 -10.89
CA ASN A 23 -4.37 -2.38 -10.38
C ASN A 23 -3.95 -3.37 -11.47
N PHE A 24 -3.30 -4.46 -11.07
CA PHE A 24 -2.99 -5.55 -11.98
C PHE A 24 -4.19 -6.48 -12.14
N THR A 25 -4.40 -6.96 -13.36
CA THR A 25 -5.27 -8.10 -13.65
C THR A 25 -4.43 -9.38 -13.75
N ASN A 26 -5.01 -10.55 -13.42
CA ASN A 26 -4.30 -11.84 -13.37
C ASN A 26 -3.51 -12.20 -14.64
N ASP A 27 -3.85 -11.63 -15.80
CA ASP A 27 -3.25 -11.97 -17.09
C ASP A 27 -1.98 -11.17 -17.45
N GLN A 28 -1.58 -10.19 -16.63
CA GLN A 28 -0.40 -9.39 -16.90
C GLN A 28 0.85 -10.08 -16.32
N LYS A 29 1.85 -10.35 -17.17
CA LYS A 29 3.19 -10.73 -16.71
C LYS A 29 3.81 -9.56 -15.95
N LEU A 30 3.64 -9.56 -14.64
CA LEU A 30 4.25 -8.58 -13.75
C LEU A 30 5.76 -8.76 -13.79
N THR A 31 6.42 -7.78 -14.38
CA THR A 31 7.86 -7.59 -14.34
C THR A 31 8.07 -6.19 -13.77
N PRO A 32 8.17 -6.04 -12.43
CA PRO A 32 8.52 -4.76 -11.84
C PRO A 32 9.82 -4.26 -12.47
N GLU A 33 9.86 -2.98 -12.83
CA GLU A 33 11.12 -2.32 -13.19
C GLU A 33 12.10 -2.40 -12.01
N SER A 34 13.38 -2.20 -12.27
CA SER A 34 14.45 -2.43 -11.28
C SER A 34 14.30 -1.70 -9.95
N ASN A 35 13.54 -0.60 -9.92
CA ASN A 35 13.24 0.21 -8.72
C ASN A 35 11.79 0.08 -8.22
N MET A 36 11.05 -0.94 -8.67
CA MET A 36 9.66 -1.17 -8.28
C MET A 36 9.56 -2.42 -7.42
N GLY A 37 8.65 -2.39 -6.45
CA GLY A 37 8.15 -3.57 -5.75
C GLY A 37 6.73 -3.88 -6.20
N VAL A 38 6.33 -5.15 -6.16
CA VAL A 38 4.91 -5.49 -6.21
C VAL A 38 4.35 -5.29 -4.80
N VAL A 39 3.20 -4.65 -4.67
CA VAL A 39 2.45 -4.48 -3.43
C VAL A 39 1.22 -5.37 -3.44
N VAL A 40 0.97 -6.00 -2.30
CA VAL A 40 -0.23 -6.80 -2.03
C VAL A 40 -0.87 -6.27 -0.75
N ILE A 41 -2.15 -5.91 -0.84
CA ILE A 41 -2.95 -5.47 0.30
C ILE A 41 -4.30 -6.15 0.24
N ALA A 42 -4.80 -6.60 1.39
CA ALA A 42 -6.17 -7.09 1.50
C ALA A 42 -7.07 -6.01 2.11
N TYR A 43 -8.35 -6.03 1.76
CA TYR A 43 -9.40 -5.20 2.32
C TYR A 43 -10.42 -6.08 3.01
N ASP A 44 -10.59 -5.89 4.31
CA ASP A 44 -11.56 -6.61 5.13
C ASP A 44 -12.31 -5.57 5.97
N SER A 45 -13.43 -5.04 5.49
CA SER A 45 -14.04 -3.84 6.09
C SER A 45 -15.56 -3.86 6.07
N ASP A 46 -16.17 -3.33 7.13
CA ASP A 46 -17.62 -3.13 7.25
C ASP A 46 -18.14 -2.01 6.33
N THR A 47 -17.24 -1.21 5.78
CA THR A 47 -17.54 -0.09 4.89
C THR A 47 -16.79 -0.23 3.58
N ALA A 48 -17.42 0.26 2.50
CA ALA A 48 -16.76 0.36 1.21
C ALA A 48 -15.55 1.31 1.30
N ILE A 49 -14.38 0.78 0.96
CA ILE A 49 -13.16 1.56 0.79
C ILE A 49 -13.08 1.96 -0.69
N HIS A 50 -12.96 3.26 -0.93
CA HIS A 50 -12.76 3.81 -2.26
C HIS A 50 -11.27 3.78 -2.63
N SER A 51 -10.41 4.27 -1.75
CA SER A 51 -8.97 4.30 -1.98
C SER A 51 -8.17 4.50 -0.70
N LEU A 52 -6.89 4.13 -0.76
CA LEU A 52 -5.89 4.48 0.25
C LEU A 52 -4.89 5.48 -0.33
N VAL A 53 -4.47 6.44 0.49
CA VAL A 53 -3.45 7.43 0.13
C VAL A 53 -2.16 7.13 0.87
N PHE A 54 -1.08 7.01 0.11
CA PHE A 54 0.27 6.74 0.59
C PHE A 54 1.12 7.97 0.36
N SER A 55 1.79 8.46 1.39
CA SER A 55 2.68 9.63 1.31
C SER A 55 4.11 9.24 1.67
N GLY A 56 5.06 9.61 0.82
CA GLY A 56 6.48 9.35 1.00
C GLY A 56 7.29 10.23 0.03
N PRO A 57 8.32 9.70 -0.66
CA PRO A 57 9.03 10.44 -1.72
C PRO A 57 8.11 10.99 -2.82
N SER A 58 6.96 10.34 -3.02
CA SER A 58 5.85 10.80 -3.84
C SER A 58 4.54 10.37 -3.19
N THR A 59 3.44 11.03 -3.57
CA THR A 59 2.11 10.66 -3.05
C THR A 59 1.37 9.81 -4.08
N PHE A 60 0.87 8.68 -3.62
CA PHE A 60 0.14 7.73 -4.44
C PHE A 60 -1.26 7.49 -3.89
N GLU A 61 -2.21 7.30 -4.79
CA GLU A 61 -3.56 6.85 -4.45
C GLU A 61 -3.80 5.48 -5.08
N LEU A 62 -4.10 4.50 -4.22
CA LEU A 62 -4.49 3.15 -4.62
C LEU A 62 -6.00 3.03 -4.55
N GLU A 63 -6.65 3.00 -5.71
CA GLU A 63 -8.09 2.80 -5.80
C GLU A 63 -8.46 1.32 -5.61
N HIS A 64 -9.41 1.08 -4.72
CA HIS A 64 -10.02 -0.23 -4.57
C HIS A 64 -11.16 -0.35 -5.60
N ASN A 65 -10.78 -0.79 -6.79
CA ASN A 65 -11.70 -0.90 -7.93
C ASN A 65 -12.45 -2.24 -7.99
N LEU A 66 -12.28 -3.11 -6.99
CA LEU A 66 -12.90 -4.43 -6.95
C LEU A 66 -14.10 -4.39 -5.99
N TYR A 67 -15.30 -4.33 -6.58
CA TYR A 67 -16.59 -4.44 -5.88
C TYR A 67 -17.15 -5.87 -5.93
N ASP A 68 -16.32 -6.87 -6.24
CA ASP A 68 -16.77 -8.26 -6.17
C ASP A 68 -16.41 -8.84 -4.80
N ASN A 69 -17.36 -9.58 -4.23
CA ASN A 69 -17.27 -10.12 -2.87
C ASN A 69 -16.29 -11.32 -2.79
N LYS A 70 -15.52 -11.60 -3.85
CA LYS A 70 -14.60 -12.74 -3.95
C LYS A 70 -13.13 -12.31 -3.90
N HIS A 71 -12.82 -11.08 -4.29
CA HIS A 71 -11.44 -10.59 -4.36
C HIS A 71 -11.23 -9.41 -3.42
N ASN A 72 -10.88 -9.73 -2.17
CA ASN A 72 -10.49 -8.74 -1.17
C ASN A 72 -9.05 -8.26 -1.32
N TYR A 73 -8.29 -8.75 -2.31
CA TYR A 73 -6.89 -8.43 -2.50
C TYR A 73 -6.68 -7.49 -3.69
N VAL A 74 -5.81 -6.50 -3.51
CA VAL A 74 -5.27 -5.67 -4.58
C VAL A 74 -3.79 -5.96 -4.74
N VAL A 75 -3.40 -6.25 -5.98
CA VAL A 75 -2.01 -6.43 -6.41
C VAL A 75 -1.65 -5.29 -7.37
N THR A 76 -0.61 -4.52 -7.05
CA THR A 76 -0.16 -3.36 -7.84
C THR A 76 1.35 -3.22 -7.78
N SER A 77 1.95 -2.32 -8.58
CA SER A 77 3.37 -1.98 -8.50
C SER A 77 3.55 -0.63 -7.84
N PHE A 78 4.56 -0.53 -7.00
CA PHE A 78 4.89 0.66 -6.24
C PHE A 78 6.38 0.95 -6.36
N PRO A 79 6.81 2.21 -6.50
CA PRO A 79 8.23 2.54 -6.39
C PRO A 79 8.77 2.11 -5.02
N ALA A 80 10.01 1.65 -5.01
CA ALA A 80 10.69 1.31 -3.77
C ALA A 80 10.84 2.58 -2.89
N GLY A 81 10.68 2.40 -1.59
CA GLY A 81 10.76 3.49 -0.62
C GLY A 81 9.88 3.30 0.60
N THR A 82 9.97 4.26 1.50
CA THR A 82 9.16 4.33 2.71
C THR A 82 7.95 5.23 2.50
N TYR A 83 6.78 4.74 2.87
CA TYR A 83 5.53 5.47 2.77
C TYR A 83 4.75 5.37 4.07
N ASP A 84 3.96 6.38 4.37
CA ASP A 84 2.92 6.34 5.39
C ASP A 84 1.55 6.30 4.72
N ILE A 85 0.68 5.41 5.19
CA ILE A 85 -0.73 5.44 4.77
C ILE A 85 -1.41 6.57 5.55
N THR A 86 -1.76 7.65 4.87
CA THR A 86 -2.22 8.89 5.51
C THR A 86 -3.73 9.06 5.48
N LYS A 87 -4.42 8.44 4.52
CA LYS A 87 -5.88 8.55 4.40
C LYS A 87 -6.50 7.27 3.88
N ALA A 88 -7.68 6.96 4.39
CA ALA A 88 -8.61 6.02 3.78
C ALA A 88 -9.84 6.77 3.28
N LYS A 89 -10.06 6.82 1.97
CA LYS A 89 -11.30 7.37 1.40
C LYS A 89 -12.35 6.26 1.40
N ILE A 90 -13.52 6.53 1.95
CA ILE A 90 -14.60 5.56 2.11
C ILE A 90 -15.89 6.08 1.48
N TYR A 91 -16.71 5.17 0.93
CA TYR A 91 -17.90 5.42 0.10
C TYR A 91 -17.66 6.20 -1.20
N SER A 92 -16.83 7.25 -1.17
CA SER A 92 -16.51 8.10 -2.32
C SER A 92 -15.15 8.77 -2.12
N LYS A 93 -14.63 9.39 -3.20
CA LYS A 93 -13.39 10.18 -3.15
C LYS A 93 -13.44 11.43 -2.25
N TYR A 94 -14.61 11.82 -1.75
CA TYR A 94 -14.81 13.05 -0.98
C TYR A 94 -14.90 12.84 0.53
N TYR A 95 -15.14 11.60 0.97
CA TYR A 95 -15.30 11.27 2.38
C TYR A 95 -14.16 10.36 2.82
N TYR A 96 -13.43 10.76 3.87
CA TYR A 96 -12.18 10.11 4.24
C TYR A 96 -11.93 10.12 5.75
N ILE A 97 -11.17 9.14 6.18
CA ILE A 97 -10.58 9.02 7.52
C ILE A 97 -9.11 9.42 7.39
N ASN A 98 -8.65 10.36 8.21
CA ASN A 98 -7.21 10.65 8.35
C ASN A 98 -6.56 9.57 9.22
N LEU A 99 -5.42 9.07 8.76
CA LEU A 99 -4.60 8.06 9.43
C LEU A 99 -3.27 8.71 9.84
N GLY A 100 -2.64 8.20 10.88
CA GLY A 100 -1.35 8.71 11.37
C GLY A 100 -1.41 10.00 12.20
N SER A 101 -2.60 10.47 12.59
CA SER A 101 -2.78 11.57 13.56
C SER A 101 -2.70 11.12 15.03
N ASP A 102 -2.52 9.83 15.26
CA ASP A 102 -2.35 9.22 16.59
C ASP A 102 -0.90 8.75 16.71
N GLU A 103 -0.17 9.22 17.73
CA GLU A 103 1.28 8.98 17.88
C GLU A 103 1.64 7.50 17.99
N ASP A 104 0.69 6.65 18.41
CA ASP A 104 0.88 5.22 18.64
C ASP A 104 0.56 4.34 17.41
N ALA A 105 -0.03 4.91 16.35
CA ALA A 105 -0.52 4.11 15.23
C ALA A 105 0.54 3.99 14.12
N ASN A 106 1.14 2.80 13.98
CA ASN A 106 2.10 2.53 12.91
C ASN A 106 1.41 2.29 11.55
N TRP A 107 1.47 3.31 10.68
CA TRP A 107 0.98 3.29 9.29
C TRP A 107 2.13 3.27 8.26
N LYS A 108 3.36 3.08 8.74
CA LYS A 108 4.55 3.12 7.90
C LYS A 108 4.71 1.78 7.19
N ILE A 109 5.05 1.84 5.91
CA ILE A 109 5.37 0.70 5.08
C ILE A 109 6.70 0.94 4.36
N ASN A 110 7.43 -0.13 4.11
CA ASN A 110 8.69 -0.13 3.38
C ASN A 110 8.58 -1.06 2.16
N ILE A 111 8.54 -0.46 0.97
CA ILE A 111 8.48 -1.19 -0.29
C ILE A 111 9.89 -1.53 -0.72
N LYS A 112 10.22 -2.82 -0.67
CA LYS A 112 11.47 -3.39 -1.16
C LYS A 112 11.39 -3.59 -2.68
N PRO A 113 12.42 -3.17 -3.45
CA PRO A 113 12.46 -3.39 -4.89
C PRO A 113 12.57 -4.89 -5.20
N ASN A 114 11.99 -5.32 -6.31
CA ASN A 114 12.04 -6.72 -6.79
C ASN A 114 11.53 -7.75 -5.76
N LYS A 115 10.60 -7.34 -4.89
CA LYS A 115 9.90 -8.19 -3.91
C LYS A 115 8.40 -8.10 -4.10
N VAL A 116 7.69 -9.12 -3.62
CA VAL A 116 6.26 -9.03 -3.32
C VAL A 116 6.12 -8.53 -1.88
N ASN A 117 5.63 -7.30 -1.75
CA ASN A 117 5.52 -6.53 -0.51
C ASN A 117 4.08 -6.65 0.02
N TYR A 118 3.87 -7.54 0.97
CA TYR A 118 2.58 -7.67 1.64
C TYR A 118 2.45 -6.63 2.75
N ILE A 119 1.44 -5.77 2.65
CA ILE A 119 1.22 -4.66 3.58
C ILE A 119 0.33 -5.07 4.76
N GLY A 120 -0.49 -6.11 4.61
CA GLY A 120 -1.46 -6.54 5.61
C GLY A 120 -2.90 -6.55 5.10
N HIS A 121 -3.81 -6.93 5.99
CA HIS A 121 -5.26 -6.79 5.81
C HIS A 121 -5.69 -5.45 6.39
N PHE A 122 -6.02 -4.51 5.52
CA PHE A 122 -6.57 -3.22 5.88
C PHE A 122 -8.05 -3.37 6.25
N ASN A 123 -8.37 -2.97 7.47
CA ASN A 123 -9.69 -3.16 8.05
C ASN A 123 -10.24 -1.88 8.67
N ILE A 124 -11.52 -1.62 8.38
CA ILE A 124 -12.32 -0.56 8.96
C ILE A 124 -13.55 -1.20 9.61
N ASP A 125 -13.57 -1.19 10.94
CA ASP A 125 -14.71 -1.64 11.74
C ASP A 125 -15.55 -0.42 12.14
N LYS A 126 -16.88 -0.52 12.05
CA LYS A 126 -17.77 0.55 12.54
C LYS A 126 -17.99 0.38 14.04
N VAL A 127 -17.56 1.35 14.85
CA VAL A 127 -17.68 1.30 16.32
C VAL A 127 -18.50 2.50 16.81
N GLY A 128 -19.75 2.24 17.18
CA GLY A 128 -20.70 3.30 17.57
C GLY A 128 -20.93 4.29 16.42
N SER A 129 -20.63 5.57 16.66
CA SER A 129 -20.72 6.64 15.65
C SER A 129 -19.41 6.88 14.88
N GLY A 130 -18.35 6.12 15.17
CA GLY A 130 -17.02 6.29 14.58
C GLY A 130 -16.53 5.05 13.83
N TYR A 131 -15.24 5.10 13.47
CA TYR A 131 -14.54 4.01 12.79
C TYR A 131 -13.30 3.65 13.59
N LYS A 132 -13.00 2.35 13.66
CA LYS A 132 -11.70 1.84 14.08
C LYS A 132 -10.99 1.32 12.84
N VAL A 133 -9.80 1.85 12.56
CA VAL A 133 -8.99 1.46 11.40
C VAL A 133 -7.75 0.72 11.86
N GLN A 134 -7.42 -0.40 11.23
CA GLN A 134 -6.25 -1.21 11.57
C GLN A 134 -5.69 -1.94 10.35
N ILE A 135 -4.42 -2.31 10.41
CA ILE A 135 -3.79 -3.23 9.45
C ILE A 135 -3.33 -4.44 10.23
N LYS A 136 -3.93 -5.60 9.93
CA LYS A 136 -3.62 -6.87 10.57
C LYS A 136 -2.60 -7.63 9.72
N ASN A 137 -1.64 -8.25 10.39
CA ASN A 137 -0.79 -9.23 9.75
C ASN A 137 -1.60 -10.54 9.57
N SER A 138 -1.64 -11.04 8.35
CA SER A 138 -2.32 -12.29 7.97
C SER A 138 -1.58 -12.94 6.80
N THR A 139 -0.25 -13.00 6.93
CA THR A 139 0.65 -13.44 5.85
C THR A 139 0.35 -14.84 5.34
N THR A 140 -0.15 -15.74 6.19
CA THR A 140 -0.59 -17.08 5.77
C THR A 140 -1.67 -17.03 4.69
N LEU A 141 -2.72 -16.21 4.89
CA LEU A 141 -3.81 -16.02 3.93
C LEU A 141 -3.32 -15.30 2.66
N ALA A 142 -2.45 -14.30 2.82
CA ALA A 142 -1.86 -13.60 1.68
C ALA A 142 -0.99 -14.55 0.83
N LEU A 143 -0.23 -15.44 1.47
CA LEU A 143 0.59 -16.43 0.78
C LEU A 143 -0.28 -17.44 0.03
N GLU A 144 -1.33 -17.95 0.65
CA GLU A 144 -2.30 -18.84 0.00
C GLU A 144 -2.91 -18.19 -1.25
N PHE A 145 -3.44 -16.97 -1.11
CA PHE A 145 -3.97 -16.18 -2.23
C PHE A 145 -2.94 -16.03 -3.36
N LEU A 146 -1.70 -15.70 -3.01
CA LEU A 146 -0.64 -15.50 -4.00
C LEU A 146 -0.19 -16.81 -4.65
N GLN A 147 -0.20 -17.94 -3.94
CA GLN A 147 0.11 -19.24 -4.51
C GLN A 147 -0.95 -19.68 -5.52
N GLU A 148 -2.22 -19.45 -5.20
CA GLU A 148 -3.33 -19.81 -6.08
C GLU A 148 -3.42 -18.93 -7.34
N ASN A 149 -3.14 -17.63 -7.21
CA ASN A 149 -3.43 -16.65 -8.26
C ASN A 149 -2.17 -16.10 -8.95
N TYR A 150 -1.02 -16.12 -8.29
CA TYR A 150 0.22 -15.45 -8.72
C TYR A 150 1.49 -16.28 -8.40
N GLN A 151 1.44 -17.61 -8.55
CA GLN A 151 2.56 -18.51 -8.21
C GLN A 151 3.89 -18.08 -8.85
N ASP A 152 3.86 -17.69 -10.14
CA ASP A 152 5.04 -17.22 -10.87
C ASP A 152 5.65 -15.95 -10.26
N LEU A 153 4.83 -15.10 -9.66
CA LEU A 153 5.26 -13.84 -9.05
C LEU A 153 6.01 -14.09 -7.74
N ILE A 154 5.42 -14.88 -6.84
CA ILE A 154 6.06 -15.20 -5.56
C ILE A 154 7.30 -16.07 -5.72
N THR A 155 7.33 -16.95 -6.73
CA THR A 155 8.50 -17.78 -7.04
C THR A 155 9.68 -16.91 -7.49
N ARG A 156 9.44 -15.89 -8.32
CA ARG A 156 10.50 -15.03 -8.86
C ARG A 156 11.00 -13.97 -7.89
N TYR A 157 10.10 -13.38 -7.11
CA TYR A 157 10.42 -12.18 -6.32
C TYR A 157 10.47 -12.46 -4.81
N GLY A 158 9.82 -13.51 -4.32
CA GLY A 158 9.70 -13.79 -2.90
C GLY A 158 8.77 -12.80 -2.17
N LEU A 159 8.13 -13.28 -1.12
CA LEU A 159 7.20 -12.52 -0.28
C LEU A 159 7.94 -11.90 0.91
N VAL A 160 7.64 -10.64 1.22
CA VAL A 160 8.09 -9.94 2.43
C VAL A 160 6.89 -9.25 3.08
N TYR A 161 6.90 -9.17 4.41
CA TYR A 161 5.98 -8.30 5.13
C TYR A 161 6.58 -6.89 5.19
N SER A 162 5.81 -5.90 4.74
CA SER A 162 6.31 -4.55 4.46
C SER A 162 5.79 -3.50 5.41
N LYS A 163 4.86 -3.82 6.32
CA LYS A 163 4.46 -2.89 7.37
C LYS A 163 5.56 -2.82 8.43
N ASP A 164 5.91 -1.60 8.82
CA ASP A 164 6.91 -1.33 9.84
C ASP A 164 6.47 -1.92 11.19
N GLY A 165 7.43 -2.46 11.94
CA GLY A 165 7.17 -3.30 13.10
C GLY A 165 8.09 -4.52 13.17
N PRO A 166 7.84 -5.45 14.09
CA PRO A 166 8.62 -6.68 14.18
C PRO A 166 8.49 -7.50 12.90
N ASP A 167 9.56 -8.24 12.58
CA ASP A 167 9.56 -9.18 11.47
C ASP A 167 8.42 -10.19 11.58
N ASP A 168 7.95 -10.67 10.44
CA ASP A 168 6.93 -11.70 10.37
C ASP A 168 7.56 -13.07 10.71
N GLU A 169 7.32 -13.56 11.93
CA GLU A 169 7.87 -14.82 12.43
C GLU A 169 7.53 -16.02 11.54
N PHE A 170 6.37 -16.00 10.87
CA PHE A 170 5.98 -17.06 9.96
C PHE A 170 6.85 -17.05 8.69
N LEU A 171 7.10 -15.88 8.11
CA LEU A 171 8.05 -15.77 6.98
C LEU A 171 9.47 -16.13 7.41
N THR A 172 9.90 -15.72 8.61
CA THR A 172 11.21 -16.12 9.16
C THR A 172 11.33 -17.64 9.26
N TYR A 173 10.29 -18.31 9.75
CA TYR A 173 10.24 -19.77 9.82
C TYR A 173 10.31 -20.39 8.41
N LEU A 174 9.54 -19.90 7.44
CA LEU A 174 9.58 -20.41 6.06
C LEU A 174 10.95 -20.26 5.41
N ASP A 175 11.66 -19.16 5.68
CA ASP A 175 13.01 -18.96 5.16
C ASP A 175 14.04 -19.88 5.83
N SER A 176 13.84 -20.23 7.11
CA SER A 176 14.71 -21.22 7.79
C SER A 176 14.63 -22.61 7.15
N LEU A 177 13.44 -23.04 6.70
CA LEU A 177 13.25 -24.33 6.04
C LEU A 177 13.98 -24.43 4.69
N LYS A 178 14.14 -23.30 3.99
CA LYS A 178 14.82 -23.26 2.68
C LYS A 178 16.34 -23.28 2.80
N GLY A 179 16.88 -22.92 3.97
CA GLY A 179 18.33 -22.92 4.23
C GLY A 179 18.88 -24.28 4.69
N GLU A 180 18.00 -25.27 4.91
CA GLU A 180 18.35 -26.62 5.34
C GLU A 180 18.42 -27.64 4.18
N GLU A 181 18.16 -27.20 2.94
CA GLU A 181 18.32 -27.98 1.69
C GLU A 181 19.65 -27.69 0.98
#